data_AF-A0A8D8G3F3-F1
#
_entry.id   AF-A0A8D8G3F3-F1
#
_cell.length_a   1.000
_cell.length_b   1.000
_cell.length_c   1.000
_cell.angle_alpha   90.00
_cell.angle_beta   90.00
_cell.angle_gamma   90.00
#
_symmetry.space_group_name_H-M   'P 1'
#
loop_
_entity.id
_entity.type
_entity.pdbx_description
1 polymer ?
#
loop_
_entity_poly.entity_id
_entity_poly.type
_entity_poly.pdbx_seq_one_letter_code
_entity_poly.pdbx_strand_id
1 'polypeptide(L)'
;MKNIHRGRLAILLTSGISTFLFVRHYANSDKPTASYDPIVEETPSQNNTKYILLYTSYFDFINWDHSTKTKGPDFFRSTKCPVTDCVITTQPDLLPSIDSFDALVFNAAERWPQPKPALRSPSQLYVAAILESPAHTTHVLE
;
A
#
# COMPACT_ATOMS: atom_id res chain seq x y z
N MET A 1 53.44 38.39 15.82
CA MET A 1 52.21 37.61 16.06
C MET A 1 51.13 38.02 15.04
N LYS A 2 51.07 37.39 13.85
CA LYS A 2 50.05 37.70 12.80
C LYS A 2 49.53 36.48 12.03
N ASN A 3 50.09 35.28 12.28
CA ASN A 3 49.83 34.08 11.46
C ASN A 3 48.82 33.08 12.06
N ILE A 4 48.44 33.19 13.33
CA ILE A 4 47.55 32.20 13.98
C ILE A 4 46.06 32.46 13.70
N HIS A 5 45.65 33.72 13.45
CA HIS A 5 44.25 34.05 13.16
C HIS A 5 43.81 33.70 11.73
N ARG A 6 44.74 33.64 10.77
CA ARG A 6 44.43 33.29 9.37
C ARG A 6 44.14 31.79 9.17
N GLY A 7 44.80 30.92 9.93
CA GLY A 7 44.60 29.46 9.85
C GLY A 7 43.24 28.99 10.37
N ARG A 8 42.70 29.63 11.42
CA ARG A 8 41.39 29.26 12.00
C ARG A 8 40.20 29.66 11.13
N LEU A 9 40.30 30.76 10.39
CA LEU A 9 39.24 31.21 9.48
C LEU A 9 39.14 30.32 8.23
N ALA A 10 40.28 29.85 7.70
CA ALA A 10 40.32 28.99 6.52
C ALA A 10 39.69 27.61 6.78
N ILE A 11 39.93 27.00 7.94
CA ILE A 11 39.41 25.67 8.30
C ILE A 11 37.88 25.69 8.50
N LEU A 12 37.33 26.78 9.07
CA LEU A 12 35.89 26.95 9.25
C LEU A 12 35.17 27.12 7.90
N LEU A 13 35.79 27.84 6.96
CA LEU A 13 35.22 28.04 5.62
C LEU A 13 35.20 26.74 4.79
N THR A 14 36.25 25.93 4.85
CA THR A 14 36.30 24.64 4.12
C THR A 14 35.31 23.62 4.69
N SER A 15 35.15 23.60 6.02
CA SER A 15 34.15 22.77 6.70
C SER A 15 32.72 23.15 6.30
N GLY A 16 32.42 24.45 6.26
CA GLY A 16 31.10 24.97 5.88
C GLY A 16 30.75 24.70 4.41
N ILE A 17 31.71 24.86 3.49
CA ILE A 17 31.48 24.60 2.07
C ILE A 17 31.26 23.10 1.82
N SER A 18 32.05 22.22 2.45
CA SER A 18 31.91 20.78 2.29
C SER A 18 30.56 20.27 2.80
N THR A 19 30.10 20.76 3.96
CA THR A 19 28.77 20.40 4.50
C THR A 19 27.64 20.94 3.61
N PHE A 20 27.75 22.17 3.11
CA PHE A 20 26.75 22.75 2.22
C PHE A 20 26.62 21.99 0.88
N LEU A 21 27.74 21.55 0.31
CA LEU A 21 27.76 20.75 -0.91
C LEU A 21 27.20 19.34 -0.69
N PHE A 22 27.50 18.72 0.46
CA PHE A 22 26.96 17.40 0.81
C PHE A 22 25.44 17.43 1.01
N VAL A 23 24.92 18.44 1.70
CA VAL A 23 23.46 18.65 1.89
C VAL A 23 22.76 18.89 0.56
N ARG A 24 23.36 19.68 -0.34
CA ARG A 24 22.81 19.88 -1.70
C ARG A 24 22.80 18.60 -2.53
N HIS A 25 23.85 17.78 -2.44
CA HIS A 25 23.90 16.52 -3.17
C HIS A 25 22.84 15.52 -2.67
N TYR A 26 22.68 15.40 -1.35
CA TYR A 26 21.64 14.56 -0.74
C TYR A 26 20.22 15.04 -1.04
N ALA A 27 19.99 16.36 -1.04
CA ALA A 27 18.68 16.93 -1.40
C ALA A 27 18.31 16.74 -2.88
N ASN A 28 19.31 16.47 -3.73
CA ASN A 28 19.15 16.20 -5.16
C ASN A 28 19.21 14.70 -5.50
N SER A 29 19.38 13.81 -4.51
CA SER A 29 19.20 12.38 -4.74
C SER A 29 17.73 12.11 -5.01
N ASP A 30 17.45 11.81 -6.28
CA ASP A 30 16.19 11.44 -6.90
C ASP A 30 15.08 11.07 -5.92
N LYS A 31 14.08 11.95 -5.79
CA LYS A 31 12.76 11.50 -5.35
C LYS A 31 12.27 10.54 -6.45
N PRO A 32 11.96 9.27 -6.15
CA PRO A 32 11.34 8.41 -7.14
C PRO A 32 9.97 9.00 -7.46
N THR A 33 9.86 9.72 -8.57
CA THR A 33 8.58 10.09 -9.17
C THR A 33 7.97 8.82 -9.73
N ALA A 34 7.25 8.08 -8.88
CA ALA A 34 6.31 7.08 -9.35
C ALA A 34 5.25 7.82 -10.19
N SER A 35 5.41 7.76 -11.52
CA SER A 35 4.40 8.22 -12.46
C SER A 35 3.31 7.16 -12.49
N TYR A 36 2.27 7.33 -11.69
CA TYR A 36 1.05 6.56 -11.82
C TYR A 36 0.33 7.03 -13.09
N ASP A 37 -0.03 6.10 -13.97
CA ASP A 37 -0.95 6.41 -15.06
C ASP A 37 -2.22 7.03 -14.44
N PRO A 38 -2.78 8.11 -15.02
CA PRO A 38 -4.03 8.65 -14.52
C PRO A 38 -5.06 7.53 -14.56
N ILE A 39 -5.60 7.18 -13.39
CA ILE A 39 -6.73 6.27 -13.28
C ILE A 39 -7.81 6.89 -14.15
N VAL A 40 -8.10 6.25 -15.29
CA VAL A 40 -9.20 6.65 -16.14
C VAL A 40 -10.44 6.52 -15.26
N GLU A 41 -10.98 7.66 -14.87
CA GLU A 41 -12.24 7.74 -14.14
C GLU A 41 -13.32 7.29 -15.13
N GLU A 42 -13.53 5.96 -15.21
CA GLU A 42 -14.64 5.41 -15.95
C GLU A 42 -15.91 5.98 -15.31
N THR A 43 -16.64 6.77 -16.09
CA THR A 43 -17.93 7.34 -15.69
C THR A 43 -18.81 6.22 -15.13
N PRO A 44 -19.33 6.34 -13.90
CA PRO A 44 -20.07 5.24 -13.26
C PRO A 44 -21.34 4.94 -14.06
N SER A 45 -21.35 3.86 -14.84
CA SER A 45 -22.60 3.34 -15.40
C SER A 45 -23.41 2.65 -14.30
N GLN A 46 -24.73 2.78 -14.38
CA GLN A 46 -25.72 2.29 -13.41
C GLN A 46 -25.37 0.96 -12.72
N ASN A 47 -25.30 1.00 -11.38
CA ASN A 47 -25.23 -0.13 -10.44
C ASN A 47 -24.07 -1.13 -10.69
N ASN A 48 -22.85 -0.61 -10.80
CA ASN A 48 -21.62 -1.39 -10.99
C ASN A 48 -21.03 -1.83 -9.64
N THR A 49 -21.80 -2.59 -8.85
CA THR A 49 -21.32 -3.11 -7.56
C THR A 49 -20.05 -3.92 -7.76
N LYS A 50 -18.97 -3.52 -7.08
CA LYS A 50 -17.66 -4.18 -7.18
C LYS A 50 -17.55 -5.35 -6.24
N TYR A 51 -17.10 -6.50 -6.74
CA TYR A 51 -16.92 -7.73 -5.96
C TYR A 51 -15.44 -7.98 -5.68
N ILE A 52 -15.09 -8.06 -4.39
CA ILE A 52 -13.72 -8.22 -3.90
C ILE A 52 -13.64 -9.53 -3.12
N LEU A 53 -12.80 -10.45 -3.57
CA LEU A 53 -12.54 -11.72 -2.88
C LEU A 53 -11.28 -11.62 -2.04
N LEU A 54 -11.44 -11.80 -0.73
CA LEU A 54 -10.37 -12.08 0.21
C LEU A 54 -9.91 -13.53 0.00
N TYR A 55 -8.98 -13.72 -0.93
CA TYR A 55 -8.70 -15.02 -1.54
C TYR A 55 -7.95 -15.97 -0.59
N THR A 56 -7.02 -15.43 0.21
CA THR A 56 -6.32 -16.19 1.27
C THR A 56 -6.80 -15.78 2.64
N SER A 57 -6.64 -16.66 3.63
CA SER A 57 -6.79 -16.30 5.04
C SER A 57 -5.80 -15.22 5.47
N TYR A 58 -6.21 -14.43 6.46
CA TYR A 58 -5.33 -13.50 7.17
C TYR A 58 -4.81 -14.19 8.43
N PHE A 59 -3.58 -14.70 8.38
CA PHE A 59 -3.10 -15.68 9.37
C PHE A 59 -4.11 -16.84 9.49
N ASP A 60 -4.43 -17.26 10.72
CA ASP A 60 -5.45 -18.27 10.99
C ASP A 60 -6.90 -17.74 10.86
N PHE A 61 -7.09 -16.46 10.56
CA PHE A 61 -8.42 -15.85 10.44
C PHE A 61 -8.96 -15.99 9.02
N ILE A 62 -9.71 -17.07 8.79
CA ILE A 62 -10.40 -17.37 7.52
C ILE A 62 -11.32 -16.21 7.08
N ASN A 63 -11.91 -15.49 8.04
CA ASN A 63 -12.79 -14.34 7.79
C ASN A 63 -12.10 -12.99 7.91
N TRP A 64 -10.76 -12.92 7.95
CA TRP A 64 -10.05 -11.65 8.15
C TRP A 64 -10.54 -10.88 9.38
N ASP A 65 -10.78 -11.61 10.47
CA ASP A 65 -11.34 -11.08 11.72
C ASP A 65 -12.70 -10.36 11.55
N HIS A 66 -13.51 -10.84 10.61
CA HIS A 66 -14.88 -10.36 10.41
C HIS A 66 -15.90 -11.32 11.00
N SER A 67 -16.97 -10.77 11.56
CA SER A 67 -18.12 -11.53 12.10
C SER A 67 -18.89 -12.30 11.03
N THR A 68 -18.81 -11.88 9.77
CA THR A 68 -19.48 -12.51 8.62
C THR A 68 -18.49 -12.74 7.49
N LYS A 69 -18.77 -13.77 6.68
CA LYS A 69 -17.98 -14.10 5.48
C LYS A 69 -18.13 -13.08 4.36
N THR A 70 -19.23 -12.33 4.34
CA THR A 70 -19.55 -11.36 3.28
C THR A 70 -20.06 -10.07 3.91
N LYS A 71 -19.58 -8.94 3.39
CA LYS A 71 -20.04 -7.60 3.72
C LYS A 71 -20.40 -6.89 2.41
N GLY A 72 -21.66 -6.47 2.30
CA GLY A 72 -22.17 -5.77 1.13
C GLY A 72 -22.26 -4.26 1.33
N PRO A 73 -22.95 -3.56 0.42
CA PRO A 73 -23.02 -2.10 0.42
C PRO A 73 -23.50 -1.47 1.74
N ASP A 74 -24.43 -2.11 2.44
CA ASP A 74 -24.96 -1.61 3.72
C ASP A 74 -23.87 -1.49 4.80
N PHE A 75 -22.93 -2.43 4.84
CA PHE A 75 -21.79 -2.36 5.74
C PHE A 75 -20.98 -1.08 5.48
N PHE A 76 -20.62 -0.83 4.21
CA PHE A 76 -19.83 0.34 3.83
C PHE A 76 -20.57 1.66 4.04
N ARG A 77 -21.89 1.69 3.84
CA ARG A 77 -22.71 2.86 4.18
C ARG A 77 -22.67 3.15 5.68
N SER A 78 -22.82 2.12 6.51
CA SER A 78 -22.82 2.27 7.97
C SER A 78 -21.46 2.73 8.54
N THR A 79 -20.36 2.39 7.87
CA THR A 79 -19.00 2.85 8.22
C THR A 79 -18.65 4.23 7.65
N LYS A 80 -19.58 4.87 6.94
CA LYS A 80 -19.39 6.16 6.25
C LYS A 80 -18.23 6.12 5.24
N CYS A 81 -18.03 4.97 4.60
CA CYS A 81 -17.06 4.84 3.51
C CYS A 81 -17.49 5.71 2.32
N PRO A 82 -16.58 6.46 1.66
CA PRO A 82 -16.93 7.29 0.50
C PRO A 82 -17.38 6.46 -0.71
N VAL A 83 -16.92 5.20 -0.81
CA VAL A 83 -17.33 4.25 -1.84
C VAL A 83 -18.10 3.12 -1.16
N THR A 84 -19.37 2.97 -1.51
CA THR A 84 -20.27 2.02 -0.84
C THR A 84 -20.79 0.91 -1.72
N ASP A 85 -20.70 1.04 -3.06
CA ASP A 85 -21.22 0.04 -3.98
C ASP A 85 -20.23 -1.12 -4.17
N CYS A 86 -19.94 -1.82 -3.06
CA CYS A 86 -18.97 -2.90 -2.99
C CYS A 86 -19.48 -4.08 -2.17
N VAL A 87 -19.02 -5.28 -2.55
CA VAL A 87 -19.17 -6.51 -1.81
C VAL A 87 -17.78 -7.08 -1.57
N ILE A 88 -17.41 -7.26 -0.30
CA ILE A 88 -16.19 -7.96 0.09
C ILE A 88 -16.56 -9.31 0.71
N THR A 89 -15.90 -10.39 0.29
CA THR A 89 -16.22 -11.74 0.74
C THR A 89 -14.99 -12.64 0.86
N THR A 90 -15.09 -13.68 1.68
CA THR A 90 -14.15 -14.82 1.72
C THR A 90 -14.69 -16.06 1.01
N GLN A 91 -15.84 -15.96 0.33
CA GLN A 91 -16.52 -17.07 -0.33
C GLN A 91 -16.23 -17.06 -1.84
N PRO A 92 -15.35 -17.97 -2.34
CA PRO A 92 -15.00 -18.01 -3.76
C PRO A 92 -16.15 -18.50 -4.66
N ASP A 93 -17.13 -19.18 -4.08
CA ASP A 93 -18.33 -19.72 -4.72
C ASP A 93 -19.50 -18.71 -4.78
N LEU A 94 -19.32 -17.49 -4.25
CA LEU A 94 -20.32 -16.43 -4.36
C LEU A 94 -20.61 -16.03 -5.81
N LEU A 95 -19.60 -16.11 -6.67
CA LEU A 95 -19.70 -15.88 -8.11
C LEU A 95 -19.39 -17.19 -8.87
N PRO A 96 -19.81 -17.33 -10.14
CA PRO A 96 -19.60 -18.56 -10.91
C PRO A 96 -18.13 -18.95 -11.09
N SER A 97 -17.20 -18.00 -10.99
CA SER A 97 -15.78 -18.21 -11.22
C SER A 97 -14.90 -17.16 -10.53
N ILE A 98 -13.64 -17.52 -10.25
CA ILE A 98 -12.67 -16.62 -9.59
C ILE A 98 -12.37 -15.37 -10.44
N ASP A 99 -12.38 -15.47 -11.76
CA ASP A 99 -12.16 -14.35 -12.68
C ASP A 99 -13.37 -13.40 -12.80
N SER A 100 -14.52 -13.76 -12.23
CA SER A 100 -15.71 -12.90 -12.16
C SER A 100 -15.62 -11.83 -11.07
N PHE A 101 -14.68 -11.93 -10.14
CA PHE A 101 -14.44 -10.90 -9.12
C PHE A 101 -13.65 -9.73 -9.72
N ASP A 102 -13.98 -8.49 -9.35
CA ASP A 102 -13.24 -7.31 -9.79
C ASP A 102 -11.83 -7.25 -9.17
N ALA A 103 -11.68 -7.76 -7.94
CA ALA A 103 -10.38 -7.83 -7.28
C ALA A 103 -10.22 -9.09 -6.41
N LEU A 104 -8.98 -9.59 -6.38
CA LEU A 104 -8.53 -10.65 -5.48
C LEU A 104 -7.51 -10.09 -4.50
N VAL A 105 -7.73 -10.27 -3.21
CA VAL A 105 -6.84 -9.82 -2.13
C VAL A 105 -6.07 -10.99 -1.56
N PHE A 106 -4.75 -10.87 -1.54
CA PHE A 106 -3.79 -11.86 -1.13
C PHE A 106 -3.12 -11.36 0.15
N ASN A 107 -3.18 -12.12 1.23
CA ASN A 107 -2.36 -11.86 2.39
C ASN A 107 -0.90 -12.21 2.05
N ALA A 108 -0.02 -11.21 2.04
CA ALA A 108 1.38 -11.36 1.66
C ALA A 108 2.28 -11.85 2.81
N ALA A 109 1.74 -11.98 4.03
CA ALA A 109 2.50 -12.43 5.20
C ALA A 109 2.79 -13.94 5.20
N GLU A 110 2.01 -14.73 4.46
CA GLU A 110 2.11 -16.19 4.46
C GLU A 110 2.47 -16.76 3.10
N ARG A 111 3.11 -17.93 3.13
CA ARG A 111 3.43 -18.66 1.91
C ARG A 111 2.14 -19.14 1.27
N TRP A 112 1.93 -18.75 0.01
CA TRP A 112 0.79 -19.15 -0.80
C TRP A 112 0.70 -20.69 -0.97
N PRO A 113 -0.28 -21.38 -0.36
CA PRO A 113 -0.37 -22.84 -0.43
C PRO A 113 -1.23 -23.32 -1.62
N GLN A 114 -1.98 -22.41 -2.25
CA GLN A 114 -2.96 -22.74 -3.29
C GLN A 114 -2.34 -22.74 -4.70
N PRO A 115 -2.94 -23.40 -5.69
CA PRO A 115 -2.57 -23.16 -7.08
C PRO A 115 -2.87 -21.70 -7.44
N LYS A 116 -1.94 -21.03 -8.14
CA LYS A 116 -2.19 -19.70 -8.71
C LYS A 116 -3.41 -19.78 -9.64
N PRO A 117 -4.36 -18.83 -9.60
CA PRO A 117 -5.48 -18.83 -10.54
C PRO A 117 -4.96 -18.89 -11.98
N ALA A 118 -5.48 -19.84 -12.77
CA ALA A 118 -4.92 -20.19 -14.08
C ALA A 118 -5.10 -19.07 -15.12
N LEU A 119 -6.17 -18.29 -15.01
CA LEU A 119 -6.50 -17.17 -15.89
C LEU A 119 -7.00 -16.00 -15.04
N ARG A 120 -6.66 -14.78 -15.46
CA ARG A 120 -7.24 -13.54 -14.91
C ARG A 120 -7.86 -12.75 -16.06
N SER A 121 -8.98 -12.09 -15.79
CA SER A 121 -9.44 -11.02 -16.68
C SER A 121 -8.37 -9.89 -16.70
N PRO A 122 -8.13 -9.22 -17.84
CA PRO A 122 -7.30 -8.03 -17.90
C PRO A 122 -7.74 -6.93 -16.92
N SER A 123 -9.05 -6.85 -16.62
CA SER A 123 -9.63 -5.88 -15.69
C SER A 123 -9.57 -6.28 -14.21
N GLN A 124 -9.25 -7.53 -13.89
CA GLN A 124 -9.22 -8.02 -12.52
C GLN A 124 -7.94 -7.55 -11.81
N LEU A 125 -8.10 -6.91 -10.66
CA LEU A 125 -7.01 -6.41 -9.83
C LEU A 125 -6.53 -7.47 -8.84
N TYR A 126 -5.21 -7.65 -8.74
CA TYR A 126 -4.60 -8.48 -7.69
C TYR A 126 -3.95 -7.56 -6.67
N VAL A 127 -4.41 -7.64 -5.42
CA VAL A 127 -3.98 -6.77 -4.34
C VAL A 127 -3.20 -7.59 -3.33
N ALA A 128 -1.93 -7.28 -3.15
CA ALA A 128 -1.14 -7.80 -2.03
C ALA A 128 -1.44 -6.94 -0.79
N ALA A 129 -1.98 -7.54 0.26
CA ALA A 129 -2.25 -6.90 1.54
C ALA A 129 -1.32 -7.49 2.59
N ILE A 130 -0.68 -6.62 3.37
CA ILE A 130 0.15 -7.00 4.50
C ILE A 130 -0.19 -6.09 5.67
N LEU A 131 -0.37 -6.68 6.84
CA LEU A 131 -0.41 -5.96 8.10
C LEU A 131 0.72 -6.50 8.96
N GLU A 132 1.85 -5.79 8.96
CA GLU A 132 2.94 -6.12 9.86
C GLU A 132 2.60 -5.59 11.26
N SER A 133 2.95 -6.34 12.30
CA SER A 133 3.01 -5.76 13.64
C SER A 133 3.94 -4.54 13.60
N PRO A 134 3.67 -3.44 14.33
CA PRO A 134 4.67 -2.40 14.52
C PRO A 134 5.94 -3.08 15.07
N ALA A 135 6.95 -3.20 14.23
CA ALA A 135 8.20 -3.86 14.58
C ALA A 135 8.84 -3.01 15.68
N HIS A 136 8.74 -3.44 16.95
CA HIS A 136 9.51 -2.85 18.06
C HIS A 136 9.66 -1.32 17.98
N THR A 137 8.61 -0.54 18.27
CA THR A 137 8.80 0.88 18.60
C THR A 137 9.42 1.03 19.99
N THR A 138 10.65 0.55 20.19
CA THR A 138 11.59 1.18 21.12
C THR A 138 12.32 2.30 20.36
N HIS A 139 11.55 3.24 19.82
CA HIS A 139 12.08 4.55 19.53
C HIS A 139 11.52 5.47 20.60
N VAL A 140 12.33 5.73 21.62
CA VAL A 140 12.15 6.97 22.38
C VAL A 140 12.40 8.08 21.38
N LEU A 141 11.36 8.83 21.05
CA LEU A 141 11.50 10.10 20.36
C LEU A 141 12.13 11.06 21.37
N GLU A 142 13.45 11.16 21.36
CA GLU A 142 14.16 12.34 21.89
C GLU A 142 14.16 13.46 20.85
#